data_AF-A0A2S6B0N5-F1
#
_entry.id   AF-A0A2S6B0N5-F1
#
_cell.length_a   1.000
_cell.length_b   1.000
_cell.length_c   1.000
_cell.angle_alpha   90.00
_cell.angle_beta   90.00
_cell.angle_gamma   90.00
#
_symmetry.space_group_name_H-M   'P 1'
#
loop_
_entity.id
_entity.type
_entity.pdbx_description
1 polymer ?
#
loop_
_entity_poly.entity_id
_entity_poly.type
_entity_poly.pdbx_seq_one_letter_code
_entity_poly.pdbx_strand_id
1 'polypeptide(L)'
;MKKMLAILLILTPVCHASACNNDLTGTWTSDKDMSMAFLRENSKVRPETDAFLDVLLGHFTLTFSDGELHEVLPDIEVPVSGRSERFTGSDDRKAYNVLFCNDSVIVWSAKRSFGEGMDATTFNFVGPDTVWVYTGTTVPGVPDLHAREYFRRTRNDPAALQSIGSAEKSEAQHAR
;
A
#
# COMPACT_ATOMS: atom_id res chain seq x y z
N MET A 1 30.33 -46.45 39.66
CA MET A 1 30.44 -46.02 38.24
C MET A 1 29.15 -45.33 37.84
N LYS A 2 29.08 -44.02 38.01
CA LYS A 2 27.93 -43.15 37.69
C LYS A 2 28.53 -41.95 36.97
N LYS A 3 28.57 -41.97 35.65
CA LYS A 3 29.04 -40.81 34.88
C LYS A 3 28.14 -40.58 33.67
N MET A 4 27.60 -39.36 33.68
CA MET A 4 27.44 -38.49 32.51
C MET A 4 26.61 -39.04 31.36
N LEU A 5 25.29 -38.97 31.51
CA LEU A 5 24.38 -39.02 30.36
C LEU A 5 23.11 -38.20 30.64
N ALA A 6 23.23 -36.88 30.83
CA ALA A 6 22.04 -36.05 31.10
C ALA A 6 22.19 -34.54 30.81
N ILE A 7 23.10 -34.10 29.93
CA ILE A 7 23.24 -32.66 29.61
C ILE A 7 23.51 -32.46 28.11
N LEU A 8 22.59 -32.92 27.25
CA LEU A 8 22.65 -32.61 25.81
C LEU A 8 21.25 -32.51 25.17
N LEU A 9 20.29 -31.90 25.89
CA LEU A 9 18.90 -31.76 25.44
C LEU A 9 18.30 -30.37 25.67
N ILE A 10 19.09 -29.35 26.05
CA ILE A 10 18.60 -27.99 26.36
C ILE A 10 19.18 -26.94 25.41
N LEU A 11 19.52 -27.31 24.18
CA LEU A 11 19.96 -26.38 23.13
C LEU A 11 19.22 -26.61 21.82
N THR A 12 17.94 -27.01 21.87
CA THR A 12 17.05 -26.74 20.74
C THR A 12 16.76 -25.25 20.76
N PRO A 13 17.32 -24.41 19.87
CA PRO A 13 16.78 -23.09 19.68
C PRO A 13 15.33 -23.33 19.27
N VAL A 14 14.41 -22.93 20.14
CA VAL A 14 13.02 -22.85 19.72
C VAL A 14 13.01 -21.70 18.73
N CYS A 15 13.28 -22.01 17.46
CA CYS A 15 12.91 -21.15 16.36
C CYS A 15 11.38 -21.09 16.43
N HIS A 16 10.87 -20.17 17.24
CA HIS A 16 9.54 -19.65 17.03
C HIS A 16 9.61 -19.09 15.62
N ALA A 17 9.07 -19.85 14.66
CA ALA A 17 8.55 -19.26 13.44
C ALA A 17 7.48 -18.29 13.92
N SER A 18 7.89 -17.05 14.22
CA SER A 18 6.97 -16.00 14.58
C SER A 18 6.11 -15.80 13.34
N ALA A 19 4.90 -16.34 13.39
CA ALA A 19 3.87 -15.97 12.45
C ALA A 19 3.82 -14.44 12.43
N CYS A 20 3.86 -13.87 11.24
CA CYS A 20 3.72 -12.44 11.04
C CYS A 20 2.41 -12.00 11.72
N ASN A 21 2.50 -11.26 12.83
CA ASN A 21 1.31 -10.81 13.56
C ASN A 21 0.52 -9.74 12.79
N ASN A 22 1.18 -9.10 11.81
CA ASN A 22 0.56 -8.16 10.90
C ASN A 22 0.06 -8.89 9.64
N ASP A 23 -1.07 -8.44 9.11
CA ASP A 23 -1.67 -9.02 7.92
C ASP A 23 -1.82 -7.95 6.83
N LEU A 24 -1.26 -8.21 5.65
CA LEU A 24 -1.46 -7.34 4.48
C LEU A 24 -2.83 -7.57 3.84
N THR A 25 -3.42 -8.75 3.96
CA THR A 25 -4.62 -9.15 3.25
C THR A 25 -5.77 -8.17 3.49
N GLY A 26 -6.45 -7.77 2.43
CA GLY A 26 -7.53 -6.80 2.45
C GLY A 26 -7.20 -5.54 1.66
N THR A 27 -8.10 -4.56 1.76
CA THR A 27 -8.04 -3.32 1.00
C THR A 27 -7.57 -2.17 1.87
N TRP A 28 -6.65 -1.38 1.33
CA TRP A 28 -6.01 -0.24 1.95
C TRP A 28 -6.22 0.96 1.06
N THR A 29 -6.84 2.01 1.58
CA THR A 29 -7.06 3.25 0.85
C THR A 29 -6.14 4.33 1.41
N SER A 30 -5.52 5.09 0.51
CA SER A 30 -4.72 6.27 0.82
C SER A 30 -5.51 7.19 1.74
N ASP A 31 -4.86 7.70 2.78
CA ASP A 31 -5.46 8.59 3.76
C ASP A 31 -4.95 10.01 3.55
N LYS A 32 -5.78 10.82 2.87
CA LYS A 32 -5.45 12.21 2.53
C LYS A 32 -5.09 13.01 3.78
N ASP A 33 -5.93 12.97 4.80
CA ASP A 33 -5.80 13.85 5.96
C ASP A 33 -4.50 13.59 6.72
N MET A 34 -4.18 12.31 7.00
CA MET A 34 -2.93 11.96 7.69
C MET A 34 -1.69 12.25 6.83
N SER A 35 -1.76 11.97 5.54
CA SER A 35 -0.65 12.19 4.61
C SER A 35 -0.36 13.68 4.44
N MET A 36 -1.39 14.50 4.20
CA MET A 36 -1.25 15.95 4.06
C MET A 36 -0.85 16.62 5.37
N ALA A 37 -1.34 16.14 6.52
CA ALA A 37 -0.88 16.64 7.82
C ALA A 37 0.63 16.41 8.00
N PHE A 38 1.10 15.18 7.73
CA PHE A 38 2.53 14.88 7.81
C PHE A 38 3.33 15.72 6.80
N LEU A 39 2.87 15.79 5.54
CA LEU A 39 3.52 16.55 4.47
C LEU A 39 3.69 18.02 4.86
N ARG A 40 2.63 18.69 5.32
CA ARG A 40 2.67 20.12 5.64
C ARG A 40 3.49 20.44 6.89
N GLU A 41 3.58 19.51 7.83
CA GLU A 41 4.39 19.67 9.04
C GLU A 41 5.88 19.36 8.80
N ASN A 42 6.19 18.36 7.96
CA ASN A 42 7.54 17.78 7.89
C ASN A 42 8.24 17.99 6.54
N SER A 43 7.49 18.18 5.45
CA SER A 43 8.02 18.26 4.10
C SER A 43 7.90 19.67 3.56
N LYS A 44 9.02 20.26 3.13
CA LYS A 44 9.04 21.60 2.50
C LYS A 44 8.76 21.49 1.01
N VAL A 45 7.53 21.09 0.65
CA VAL A 45 7.10 21.04 -0.75
C VAL A 45 6.71 22.42 -1.27
N ARG A 46 6.74 22.60 -2.59
CA ARG A 46 6.26 23.83 -3.23
C ARG A 46 4.73 23.89 -3.16
N PRO A 47 4.11 25.10 -3.15
CA PRO A 47 2.66 25.24 -3.11
C PRO A 47 1.93 24.46 -4.21
N GLU A 48 2.50 24.39 -5.42
CA GLU A 48 1.92 23.64 -6.54
C GLU A 48 1.92 22.13 -6.27
N THR A 49 2.97 21.62 -5.63
CA THR A 49 3.06 20.21 -5.23
C THR A 49 2.12 19.90 -4.06
N ASP A 50 1.99 20.80 -3.08
CA ASP A 50 0.99 20.65 -2.01
C ASP A 50 -0.42 20.58 -2.59
N ALA A 51 -0.79 21.50 -3.48
CA ALA A 51 -2.11 21.52 -4.11
C ALA A 51 -2.38 20.27 -4.96
N PHE A 52 -1.38 19.79 -5.71
CA PHE A 52 -1.47 18.55 -6.47
C PHE A 52 -1.69 17.34 -5.56
N LEU A 53 -0.88 17.19 -4.51
CA LEU A 53 -0.97 16.07 -3.56
C LEU A 53 -2.26 16.12 -2.74
N ASP A 54 -2.75 17.31 -2.39
CA ASP A 54 -4.03 17.50 -1.70
C ASP A 54 -5.18 16.90 -2.52
N VAL A 55 -5.12 16.98 -3.85
CA VAL A 55 -6.16 16.41 -4.72
C VAL A 55 -5.90 14.93 -5.01
N LEU A 56 -4.64 14.51 -5.16
CA LEU A 56 -4.28 13.13 -5.50
C LEU A 56 -4.48 12.15 -4.34
N LEU A 57 -4.05 12.52 -3.13
CA LEU A 57 -4.09 11.64 -1.97
C LEU A 57 -5.53 11.35 -1.55
N GLY A 58 -5.78 10.14 -1.07
CA GLY A 58 -7.14 9.67 -0.76
C GLY A 58 -7.78 8.81 -1.85
N HIS A 59 -7.24 8.83 -3.06
CA HIS A 59 -7.83 8.12 -4.20
C HIS A 59 -7.15 6.78 -4.51
N PHE A 60 -5.91 6.58 -4.07
CA PHE A 60 -5.16 5.36 -4.34
C PHE A 60 -5.58 4.22 -3.42
N THR A 61 -5.83 3.04 -3.99
CA THR A 61 -6.28 1.85 -3.28
C THR A 61 -5.38 0.65 -3.60
N LEU A 62 -5.01 -0.10 -2.57
CA LEU A 62 -4.21 -1.32 -2.66
C LEU A 62 -5.03 -2.48 -2.07
N THR A 63 -5.30 -3.52 -2.87
CA THR A 63 -5.94 -4.74 -2.38
C THR A 63 -4.98 -5.91 -2.45
N PHE A 64 -4.61 -6.43 -1.28
CA PHE A 64 -3.79 -7.63 -1.18
C PHE A 64 -4.70 -8.86 -1.00
N SER A 65 -4.49 -9.86 -1.83
CA SER A 65 -5.11 -11.18 -1.75
C SER A 65 -4.02 -12.26 -1.76
N ASP A 66 -4.35 -13.53 -2.02
CA ASP A 66 -3.40 -14.64 -1.98
C ASP A 66 -2.31 -14.51 -3.06
N GLY A 67 -1.21 -13.80 -2.74
CA GLY A 67 -0.08 -13.54 -3.61
C GLY A 67 -0.29 -12.49 -4.71
N GLU A 68 -1.48 -11.89 -4.80
CA GLU A 68 -1.81 -10.84 -5.78
C GLU A 68 -2.08 -9.50 -5.09
N LEU A 69 -1.48 -8.44 -5.65
CA LEU A 69 -1.72 -7.04 -5.34
C LEU A 69 -2.49 -6.40 -6.49
N HIS A 70 -3.63 -5.81 -6.20
CA HIS A 70 -4.43 -4.99 -7.10
C HIS A 70 -4.32 -3.52 -6.68
N GLU A 71 -3.72 -2.69 -7.54
CA GLU A 71 -3.54 -1.26 -7.34
C GLU A 71 -4.54 -0.50 -8.21
N VAL A 72 -5.30 0.41 -7.61
CA VAL A 72 -6.28 1.24 -8.31
C VAL A 72 -6.07 2.69 -7.95
N LEU A 73 -5.81 3.51 -8.96
CA LEU A 73 -5.92 4.96 -8.91
C LEU A 73 -6.99 5.35 -9.93
N PRO A 74 -8.13 5.93 -9.55
CA PRO A 74 -9.12 6.36 -10.53
C PRO A 74 -8.60 7.55 -11.33
N ASP A 75 -9.24 7.81 -12.47
CA ASP A 75 -9.07 9.10 -13.15
C ASP A 75 -9.53 10.23 -12.23
N ILE A 76 -8.71 11.28 -12.14
CA ILE A 76 -9.00 12.45 -11.30
C ILE A 76 -8.60 13.73 -12.03
N GLU A 77 -9.26 14.83 -11.68
CA GLU A 77 -8.90 16.17 -12.14
C GLU A 77 -7.95 16.80 -11.14
N VAL A 78 -6.73 17.17 -11.56
CA VAL A 78 -5.69 17.71 -10.70
C VAL A 78 -5.25 19.11 -11.15
N PRO A 79 -4.85 19.99 -10.21
CA PRO A 79 -4.32 21.29 -10.56
C PRO A 79 -2.89 21.18 -11.09
N VAL A 80 -2.68 21.57 -12.35
CA VAL A 80 -1.36 21.70 -12.98
C VAL A 80 -1.20 23.14 -13.47
N SER A 81 -0.24 23.88 -12.90
CA SER A 81 0.05 25.27 -13.28
C SER A 81 -1.19 26.19 -13.33
N GLY A 82 -2.12 26.00 -12.38
CA GLY A 82 -3.34 26.80 -12.27
C GLY A 82 -4.47 26.39 -13.23
N ARG A 83 -4.33 25.28 -13.96
CA ARG A 83 -5.39 24.68 -14.78
C ARG A 83 -5.77 23.31 -14.21
N SER A 84 -7.03 22.92 -14.37
CA SER A 84 -7.46 21.55 -14.13
C SER A 84 -7.02 20.69 -15.32
N GLU A 85 -6.26 19.64 -15.05
CA GLU A 85 -5.89 18.64 -16.04
C GLU A 85 -6.31 17.26 -15.56
N ARG A 86 -6.77 16.42 -16.50
CA ARG A 86 -7.09 15.03 -16.21
C ARG A 86 -5.81 14.25 -15.95
N PHE A 87 -5.68 13.74 -14.73
CA PHE A 87 -4.71 12.71 -14.39
C PHE A 87 -5.32 11.36 -14.72
N THR A 88 -4.76 10.68 -15.72
CA THR A 88 -5.17 9.32 -16.05
C THR A 88 -4.76 8.38 -14.92
N GLY A 89 -5.74 7.69 -14.36
CA GLY A 89 -5.55 6.69 -13.34
C GLY A 89 -4.89 5.42 -13.86
N SER A 90 -4.82 4.42 -12.99
CA SER A 90 -4.29 3.08 -13.30
C SER A 90 -5.11 2.02 -12.59
N ASP A 91 -5.22 0.85 -13.21
CA ASP A 91 -5.82 -0.36 -12.65
C ASP A 91 -4.90 -1.52 -12.99
N ASP A 92 -4.05 -1.90 -12.03
CA ASP A 92 -2.95 -2.85 -12.24
C ASP A 92 -3.03 -4.01 -11.27
N ARG A 93 -2.84 -5.22 -11.78
CA ARG A 93 -2.69 -6.44 -10.97
C ARG A 93 -1.30 -7.02 -11.14
N LYS A 94 -0.66 -7.35 -10.01
CA LYS A 94 0.70 -7.91 -10.01
C LYS A 94 0.89 -8.88 -8.85
N ALA A 95 1.72 -9.88 -9.09
CA ALA A 95 2.15 -10.77 -8.02
C ALA A 95 3.02 -9.98 -7.02
N TYR A 96 2.85 -10.28 -5.73
CA TYR A 96 3.71 -9.75 -4.68
C TYR A 96 4.26 -10.89 -3.80
N ASN A 97 5.39 -10.63 -3.15
CA ASN A 97 6.00 -11.55 -2.19
C ASN A 97 6.34 -10.81 -0.91
N VAL A 98 5.96 -11.35 0.24
CA VAL A 98 6.44 -10.84 1.53
C VAL A 98 7.91 -11.26 1.71
N LEU A 99 8.79 -10.27 1.88
CA LEU A 99 10.23 -10.47 2.09
C LEU A 99 10.59 -10.55 3.56
N PHE A 100 9.92 -9.74 4.39
CA PHE A 100 10.17 -9.63 5.82
C PHE A 100 8.91 -9.17 6.55
N CYS A 101 8.73 -9.64 7.78
CA CYS A 101 7.68 -9.14 8.66
C CYS A 101 8.10 -9.20 10.13
N ASN A 102 7.66 -8.20 10.90
CA ASN A 102 7.60 -8.22 12.35
C ASN A 102 6.35 -7.46 12.84
N ASP A 103 6.29 -7.16 14.14
CA ASP A 103 5.14 -6.50 14.78
C ASP A 103 4.89 -5.06 14.34
N SER A 104 5.85 -4.38 13.69
CA SER A 104 5.70 -2.98 13.26
C SER A 104 5.89 -2.77 11.76
N VAL A 105 6.37 -3.76 11.03
CA VAL A 105 6.75 -3.61 9.62
C VAL A 105 6.42 -4.86 8.83
N ILE A 106 5.92 -4.67 7.60
CA ILE A 106 5.97 -5.66 6.54
C ILE A 106 6.74 -5.09 5.36
N VAL A 107 7.73 -5.82 4.87
CA VAL A 107 8.42 -5.53 3.61
C VAL A 107 7.94 -6.53 2.57
N TRP A 108 7.46 -6.04 1.44
CA TRP A 108 6.99 -6.86 0.33
C TRP A 108 7.61 -6.39 -0.98
N SER A 109 7.70 -7.28 -1.97
CA SER A 109 8.16 -6.95 -3.31
C SER A 109 7.10 -7.20 -4.36
N ALA A 110 7.04 -6.32 -5.36
CA ALA A 110 6.24 -6.51 -6.56
C ALA A 110 6.94 -5.83 -7.75
N LYS A 111 6.43 -6.08 -8.97
CA LYS A 111 6.89 -5.33 -10.15
C LYS A 111 6.59 -3.84 -9.97
N ARG A 112 7.52 -2.97 -10.38
CA ARG A 112 7.29 -1.53 -10.39
C ARG A 112 6.11 -1.16 -11.30
N SER A 113 5.32 -0.19 -10.87
CA SER A 113 4.27 0.42 -11.72
C SER A 113 4.91 1.35 -12.78
N PHE A 114 6.12 1.86 -12.52
CA PHE A 114 6.89 2.68 -13.46
C PHE A 114 8.31 2.11 -13.69
N GLY A 115 8.68 1.93 -14.96
CA GLY A 115 9.98 1.39 -15.35
C GLY A 115 10.09 -0.13 -15.23
N GLU A 116 11.31 -0.63 -15.28
CA GLU A 116 11.61 -2.07 -15.20
C GLU A 116 12.12 -2.47 -13.81
N GLY A 117 11.84 -3.72 -13.43
CA GLY A 117 12.36 -4.35 -12.21
C GLY A 117 11.33 -4.58 -11.10
N MET A 118 11.83 -5.14 -10.01
CA MET A 118 11.10 -5.34 -8.76
C MET A 118 11.41 -4.20 -7.80
N ASP A 119 10.42 -3.75 -7.04
CA ASP A 119 10.63 -2.85 -5.92
C ASP A 119 10.30 -3.52 -4.61
N ALA A 120 10.96 -3.09 -3.54
CA ALA A 120 10.62 -3.48 -2.18
C ALA A 120 9.93 -2.31 -1.49
N THR A 121 8.69 -2.52 -1.06
CA THR A 121 7.89 -1.53 -0.34
C THR A 121 7.80 -1.92 1.12
N THR A 122 8.02 -0.95 2.01
CA THR A 122 7.94 -1.14 3.45
C THR A 122 6.66 -0.50 3.97
N PHE A 123 5.72 -1.33 4.43
CA PHE A 123 4.57 -0.90 5.20
C PHE A 123 4.95 -0.78 6.67
N ASN A 124 4.87 0.42 7.21
CA ASN A 124 5.17 0.72 8.60
C ASN A 124 3.83 0.86 9.36
N PHE A 125 3.54 -0.08 10.25
CA PHE A 125 2.29 -0.14 10.99
C PHE A 125 2.29 0.89 12.13
N VAL A 126 1.24 1.71 12.17
CA VAL A 126 0.89 2.54 13.34
C VAL A 126 -0.05 1.75 14.27
N GLY A 127 -0.85 0.86 13.68
CA GLY A 127 -1.77 -0.06 14.33
C GLY A 127 -2.29 -1.08 13.30
N PRO A 128 -3.25 -1.96 13.66
CA PRO A 128 -3.69 -3.06 12.80
C PRO A 128 -4.35 -2.62 11.48
N ASP A 129 -4.91 -1.41 11.47
CA ASP A 129 -5.70 -0.85 10.36
C ASP A 129 -5.08 0.42 9.77
N THR A 130 -3.86 0.80 10.18
CA THR A 130 -3.18 2.00 9.67
C THR A 130 -1.71 1.73 9.42
N VAL A 131 -1.27 2.01 8.20
CA VAL A 131 0.13 1.90 7.79
C VAL A 131 0.58 3.20 7.13
N TRP A 132 1.89 3.38 6.99
CA TRP A 132 2.45 4.35 6.06
C TRP A 132 3.60 3.76 5.26
N VAL A 133 3.76 4.29 4.05
CA VAL A 133 4.90 4.07 3.17
C VAL A 133 5.68 5.36 3.00
N TYR A 134 6.98 5.23 2.78
CA TYR A 134 7.83 6.36 2.48
C TYR A 134 7.81 6.64 0.97
N THR A 135 7.48 7.86 0.57
CA THR A 135 7.34 8.27 -0.83
C THR A 135 8.59 9.02 -1.34
N GLY A 136 9.77 8.46 -1.08
CA GLY A 136 11.01 8.91 -1.67
C GLY A 136 11.51 7.92 -2.73
N THR A 137 12.15 8.42 -3.77
CA THR A 137 12.59 7.58 -4.89
C THR A 137 13.86 8.11 -5.54
N THR A 138 14.68 7.19 -6.02
CA THR A 138 15.86 7.48 -6.83
C THR A 138 15.61 7.19 -8.32
N VAL A 139 14.38 6.80 -8.68
CA VAL A 139 13.99 6.49 -10.07
C VAL A 139 13.94 7.79 -10.88
N PRO A 140 14.72 7.92 -11.97
CA PRO A 140 14.70 9.11 -12.81
C PRO A 140 13.30 9.41 -13.36
N GLY A 141 12.89 10.68 -13.27
CA GLY A 141 11.59 11.14 -13.79
C GLY A 141 10.41 10.98 -12.82
N VAL A 142 10.61 10.36 -11.65
CA VAL A 142 9.60 10.31 -10.57
C VAL A 142 9.97 11.33 -9.50
N PRO A 143 9.02 12.15 -8.99
CA PRO A 143 9.31 13.11 -7.93
C PRO A 143 9.80 12.44 -6.64
N ASP A 144 10.94 12.88 -6.11
CA ASP A 144 11.43 12.47 -4.79
C ASP A 144 10.82 13.37 -3.71
N LEU A 145 9.70 12.91 -3.11
CA LEU A 145 8.88 13.75 -2.22
C LEU A 145 9.37 13.74 -0.76
N HIS A 146 10.19 12.76 -0.37
CA HIS A 146 10.64 12.57 1.02
C HIS A 146 9.49 12.69 2.04
N ALA A 147 8.31 12.13 1.72
CA ALA A 147 7.11 12.23 2.52
C ALA A 147 6.62 10.85 2.97
N ARG A 148 5.49 10.84 3.71
CA ARG A 148 4.77 9.61 4.06
C ARG A 148 3.41 9.64 3.42
N GLU A 149 3.05 8.57 2.74
CA GLU A 149 1.67 8.29 2.38
C GLU A 149 1.11 7.27 3.37
N TYR A 150 0.07 7.67 4.08
CA TYR A 150 -0.65 6.82 5.01
C TYR A 150 -1.76 6.10 4.27
N PHE A 151 -2.04 4.87 4.70
CA PHE A 151 -3.18 4.09 4.23
C PHE A 151 -3.97 3.58 5.42
N ARG A 152 -5.29 3.57 5.27
CA ARG A 152 -6.20 2.93 6.22
C ARG A 152 -6.81 1.69 5.60
N ARG A 153 -6.92 0.64 6.40
CA ARG A 153 -7.64 -0.56 6.01
C ARG A 153 -9.12 -0.22 5.89
N THR A 154 -9.65 -0.30 4.68
CA THR A 154 -11.09 -0.24 4.46
C THR A 154 -11.62 -1.64 4.65
N ARG A 155 -12.48 -1.84 5.65
CA ARG A 155 -13.26 -3.08 5.72
C ARG A 155 -14.16 -3.08 4.51
N ASN A 156 -13.88 -3.97 3.56
CA ASN A 156 -14.78 -4.21 2.43
C ASN A 156 -16.12 -4.61 3.03
N ASP A 157 -17.08 -3.68 3.08
CA ASP A 157 -18.48 -4.05 3.26
C ASP A 157 -18.85 -4.87 2.02
N PRO A 158 -19.18 -6.17 2.16
CA PRO A 158 -19.54 -7.02 1.03
C PRO A 158 -20.68 -6.44 0.19
N ALA A 159 -21.50 -5.53 0.76
CA ALA A 159 -22.56 -4.83 0.04
C ALA A 159 -22.05 -3.87 -1.05
N ALA A 160 -20.89 -3.22 -0.86
CA ALA A 160 -20.34 -2.25 -1.81
C ALA A 160 -19.74 -2.91 -3.07
N LEU A 161 -19.21 -4.13 -2.93
CA LEU A 161 -18.69 -4.90 -4.07
C LEU A 161 -19.80 -5.51 -4.95
N GLN A 162 -20.99 -5.76 -4.38
CA GLN A 162 -22.14 -6.25 -5.15
C GLN A 162 -22.82 -5.16 -5.99
N SER A 163 -22.78 -3.89 -5.57
CA SER A 163 -23.35 -2.78 -6.37
C SER A 163 -22.56 -2.49 -7.64
N ILE A 164 -21.24 -2.73 -7.65
CA ILE A 164 -20.40 -2.49 -8.83
C ILE A 164 -20.66 -3.57 -9.90
N GLY A 165 -20.70 -4.86 -9.50
CA GLY A 165 -21.01 -5.96 -10.42
C GLY A 165 -22.46 -6.01 -10.93
N SER A 166 -23.38 -5.29 -10.27
CA SER A 166 -24.79 -5.19 -10.69
C SER A 166 -25.01 -4.05 -11.70
N ALA A 167 -24.22 -2.98 -11.63
CA ALA A 167 -24.29 -1.86 -12.58
C ALA A 167 -23.78 -2.27 -13.98
N GLU A 168 -22.66 -3.00 -14.07
CA GLU A 168 -22.11 -3.47 -15.35
C GLU A 168 -23.01 -4.48 -16.06
N LYS A 169 -23.76 -5.31 -15.32
CA LYS A 169 -24.73 -6.24 -15.92
C LYS A 169 -25.98 -5.53 -16.46
N SER A 170 -26.35 -4.39 -15.89
CA SER A 170 -27.52 -3.60 -16.33
C SER A 170 -27.25 -2.86 -17.64
N GLU A 171 -26.04 -2.32 -17.84
CA GLU A 171 -25.67 -1.64 -19.08
C GLU A 171 -25.47 -2.62 -20.25
N ALA A 172 -24.94 -3.82 -20.00
CA ALA A 172 -24.80 -4.85 -21.02
C ALA A 172 -26.14 -5.43 -21.54
N GLN A 173 -27.24 -5.25 -20.80
CA GLN A 173 -28.59 -5.70 -21.21
C GLN A 173 -29.40 -4.65 -21.98
N HIS A 174 -29.01 -3.38 -21.99
CA HIS A 174 -29.68 -2.33 -22.77
C HIS A 174 -29.00 -2.01 -24.11
N ALA A 175 -27.84 -2.62 -24.39
CA ALA A 175 -27.09 -2.45 -25.63
C ALA A 175 -27.33 -3.58 -26.66
N ARG A 176 -28.45 -4.31 -26.58
CA ARG A 176 -28.86 -5.34 -27.57
C ARG A 176 -30.25 -5.08 -28.12
#